data_AF-A0A4R3KHE5-F1
#
_entry.id   AF-A0A4R3KHE5-F1
#
_cell.length_a   1.000
_cell.length_b   1.000
_cell.length_c   1.000
_cell.angle_alpha   90.00
_cell.angle_beta   90.00
_cell.angle_gamma   90.00
#
_symmetry.space_group_name_H-M   'P 1'
#
loop_
_entity.id
_entity.type
_entity.pdbx_description
1 polymer ?
#
loop_
_entity_poly.entity_id
_entity_poly.type
_entity_poly.pdbx_seq_one_letter_code
_entity_poly.pdbx_strand_id
1 'polypeptide(L)'
;MRDEYISELLSAVAAEVQKKYCYMNEVHRLTKELGEGLSSDDKLVVQMVLEMRGKELEKVNGCDICIRRLVSSALEDIQKRLHGVLEGVVPSDAADEEEYAMWKQIADTVQATKRVWKQTVESDRILSRRLAGSDSYYS
;
A
#
# COMPACT_ATOMS: atom_id res chain seq x y z
N MET A 1 25.38 18.01 2.07
CA MET A 1 25.47 16.83 2.96
C MET A 1 24.14 16.50 3.62
N ARG A 2 23.55 17.37 4.46
CA ARG A 2 22.25 17.06 5.11
C ARG A 2 21.07 17.06 4.13
N ASP A 3 20.99 18.06 3.27
CA ASP A 3 19.86 18.21 2.32
C ASP A 3 19.89 17.09 1.27
N GLU A 4 21.08 16.75 0.80
CA GLU A 4 21.34 15.60 -0.08
C GLU A 4 20.91 14.27 0.59
N TYR A 5 21.29 14.06 1.85
CA TYR A 5 20.83 12.89 2.62
C TYR A 5 19.30 12.83 2.76
N ILE A 6 18.65 13.96 3.04
CA ILE A 6 17.18 14.03 3.13
C ILE A 6 16.56 13.67 1.78
N SER A 7 17.03 14.28 0.69
CA SER A 7 16.54 14.01 -0.65
C SER A 7 16.68 12.53 -1.04
N GLU A 8 17.85 11.93 -0.80
CA GLU A 8 18.08 10.50 -1.06
C GLU A 8 17.14 9.61 -0.24
N LEU A 9 16.97 9.90 1.06
CA LEU A 9 16.08 9.17 1.94
C LEU A 9 14.62 9.28 1.50
N LEU A 10 14.15 10.49 1.17
CA LEU A 10 12.79 10.72 0.69
C LEU A 10 12.54 10.03 -0.64
N SER A 11 13.51 10.05 -1.56
CA SER A 11 13.45 9.33 -2.82
C SER A 11 13.33 7.81 -2.60
N ALA A 12 14.13 7.25 -1.69
CA ALA A 12 14.07 5.84 -1.35
C ALA A 12 12.71 5.45 -0.71
N VAL A 13 12.19 6.27 0.20
CA VAL A 13 10.87 6.06 0.81
C VAL A 13 9.76 6.17 -0.24
N ALA A 14 9.81 7.20 -1.10
CA ALA A 14 8.83 7.38 -2.18
C ALA A 14 8.81 6.19 -3.14
N ALA A 15 9.97 5.63 -3.48
CA ALA A 15 10.08 4.44 -4.33
C ALA A 15 9.38 3.22 -3.69
N GLU A 16 9.61 2.95 -2.41
CA GLU A 16 8.97 1.83 -1.71
C GLU A 16 7.46 2.02 -1.51
N VAL A 17 7.03 3.24 -1.21
CA VAL A 17 5.60 3.59 -1.12
C VAL A 17 4.91 3.44 -2.48
N GLN A 18 5.56 3.85 -3.57
CA GLN A 18 5.04 3.68 -4.92
C GLN A 18 4.95 2.20 -5.33
N LYS A 19 5.96 1.39 -5.00
CA LYS A 19 5.89 -0.08 -5.21
C LYS A 19 4.71 -0.68 -4.45
N LYS A 20 4.56 -0.32 -3.17
CA LYS A 20 3.43 -0.76 -2.35
C LYS A 20 2.08 -0.40 -2.98
N TYR A 21 1.95 0.83 -3.48
CA TYR A 21 0.75 1.26 -4.21
C TYR A 21 0.47 0.39 -5.43
N CYS A 22 1.48 0.10 -6.26
CA CYS A 22 1.32 -0.76 -7.44
C CYS A 22 0.87 -2.18 -7.07
N TYR A 23 1.53 -2.81 -6.09
CA TYR A 23 1.16 -4.16 -5.64
C TYR A 23 -0.25 -4.19 -5.02
N MET A 24 -0.64 -3.15 -4.27
CA MET A 24 -1.99 -3.06 -3.72
C MET A 24 -3.06 -2.89 -4.81
N ASN A 25 -2.78 -2.18 -5.90
CA ASN A 25 -3.69 -2.15 -7.05
C ASN A 25 -3.83 -3.52 -7.70
N GLU A 26 -2.76 -4.30 -7.78
CA GLU A 26 -2.86 -5.66 -8.30
C GLU A 26 -3.65 -6.59 -7.39
N VAL A 27 -3.44 -6.52 -6.08
CA VAL A 27 -4.29 -7.23 -5.11
C VAL A 27 -5.76 -6.86 -5.32
N HIS A 28 -6.07 -5.58 -5.54
CA HIS A 28 -7.43 -5.12 -5.81
C HIS A 28 -7.99 -5.68 -7.11
N ARG A 29 -7.21 -5.66 -8.21
CA ARG A 29 -7.62 -6.22 -9.51
C ARG A 29 -7.93 -7.72 -9.38
N LEU A 30 -7.02 -8.48 -8.81
CA LEU A 30 -7.18 -9.93 -8.59
C LEU A 30 -8.37 -10.24 -7.68
N THR A 31 -8.63 -9.39 -6.69
CA THR A 31 -9.83 -9.52 -5.83
C THR A 31 -11.13 -9.37 -6.61
N LYS A 32 -11.19 -8.43 -7.57
CA LYS A 32 -12.35 -8.30 -8.47
C LYS A 32 -12.50 -9.50 -9.39
N GLU A 33 -11.39 -9.98 -9.95
CA GLU A 33 -11.36 -11.15 -10.82
C GLU A 33 -11.84 -12.43 -10.11
N LEU A 34 -11.50 -12.59 -8.83
CA LEU A 34 -12.09 -13.66 -8.01
C LEU A 34 -13.61 -13.55 -7.96
N GLY A 35 -14.13 -12.33 -7.81
CA GLY A 35 -15.58 -12.09 -7.80
C GLY A 35 -16.29 -12.44 -9.09
N GLU A 36 -15.66 -12.19 -10.22
CA GLU A 36 -16.18 -12.52 -11.54
C GLU A 36 -16.05 -14.03 -11.82
N GLY A 37 -14.87 -14.62 -11.59
CA GLY A 37 -14.56 -16.02 -11.87
C GLY A 37 -15.35 -17.03 -11.03
N LEU A 38 -15.79 -16.66 -9.82
CA LEU A 38 -16.73 -17.47 -9.03
C LEU A 38 -18.08 -17.69 -9.73
N SER A 39 -18.44 -16.86 -10.71
CA SER A 39 -19.65 -17.03 -11.51
C SER A 39 -19.48 -18.07 -12.63
N SER A 40 -18.25 -18.53 -12.91
CA SER A 40 -17.92 -19.35 -14.07
C SER A 40 -17.65 -20.84 -13.75
N ASP A 41 -17.83 -21.26 -12.49
CA ASP A 41 -17.64 -22.65 -11.99
C ASP A 41 -16.23 -23.25 -12.21
N ASP A 42 -15.24 -22.44 -12.61
CA ASP A 42 -13.86 -22.86 -12.87
C ASP A 42 -12.98 -22.75 -11.63
N LYS A 43 -12.95 -23.85 -10.85
CA LYS A 43 -12.17 -23.95 -9.61
C LYS A 43 -10.66 -23.79 -9.83
N LEU A 44 -10.13 -24.18 -11.00
CA LEU A 44 -8.70 -24.07 -11.28
C LEU A 44 -8.29 -22.60 -11.44
N VAL A 45 -9.08 -21.83 -12.19
CA VAL A 45 -8.86 -20.39 -12.37
C VAL A 45 -8.94 -19.65 -11.03
N VAL A 46 -9.94 -19.98 -10.20
CA VAL A 46 -10.08 -19.37 -8.86
C VAL A 46 -8.83 -19.64 -8.00
N GLN A 47 -8.31 -20.87 -8.01
CA GLN A 47 -7.09 -21.21 -7.26
C GLN A 47 -5.87 -20.42 -7.77
N MET A 48 -5.69 -20.33 -9.10
CA MET A 48 -4.58 -19.56 -9.68
C MET A 48 -4.64 -18.09 -9.28
N VAL A 49 -5.82 -17.47 -9.31
CA VAL A 49 -5.99 -16.06 -8.94
C VAL A 49 -5.73 -15.84 -7.44
N LEU A 50 -6.13 -16.78 -6.57
CA LEU A 50 -5.80 -16.73 -5.15
C LEU A 50 -4.29 -16.79 -4.90
N GLU A 51 -3.57 -17.67 -5.59
CA GLU A 51 -2.11 -17.78 -5.47
C GLU A 51 -1.40 -16.50 -5.95
N MET A 52 -1.83 -15.93 -7.08
CA MET A 52 -1.31 -14.65 -7.57
C MET A 52 -1.55 -13.53 -6.55
N ARG A 53 -2.76 -13.45 -5.99
CA ARG A 53 -3.11 -12.44 -4.98
C ARG A 53 -2.24 -12.59 -3.73
N GLY A 54 -1.99 -13.81 -3.28
CA GLY A 54 -1.09 -14.10 -2.16
C GLY A 54 0.33 -13.57 -2.39
N LYS A 55 0.90 -13.82 -3.58
CA LYS A 55 2.24 -13.30 -3.95
C LYS A 55 2.30 -11.78 -3.95
N GLU A 56 1.25 -11.09 -4.43
CA GLU A 56 1.22 -9.62 -4.40
C GLU A 56 1.10 -9.08 -2.97
N LEU A 57 0.36 -9.75 -2.08
CA LEU A 57 0.30 -9.40 -0.65
C LEU A 57 1.65 -9.57 0.05
N GLU A 58 2.40 -10.63 -0.28
CA GLU A 58 3.77 -10.81 0.23
C GLU A 58 4.69 -9.66 -0.18
N LYS A 59 4.56 -9.17 -1.42
CA LYS A 59 5.32 -7.99 -1.90
C LYS A 59 4.91 -6.71 -1.18
N VAL A 60 3.61 -6.50 -0.92
CA VAL A 60 3.11 -5.38 -0.09
C VAL A 60 3.77 -5.41 1.29
N ASN A 61 3.81 -6.57 1.94
CA ASN A 61 4.48 -6.74 3.24
C ASN A 61 6.00 -6.51 3.16
N GLY A 62 6.63 -6.93 2.06
CA GLY A 62 8.04 -6.63 1.77
C GLY A 62 8.32 -5.13 1.76
N CYS A 63 7.50 -4.35 1.07
CA CYS A 63 7.60 -2.88 1.07
C CYS A 63 7.43 -2.30 2.47
N ASP A 64 6.50 -2.80 3.28
CA ASP A 64 6.31 -2.33 4.66
C ASP A 64 7.53 -2.55 5.55
N ILE A 65 8.22 -3.68 5.37
CA ILE A 65 9.49 -3.97 6.07
C ILE A 65 10.58 -2.99 5.60
N CYS A 66 10.70 -2.76 4.28
CA CYS A 66 11.68 -1.83 3.72
C CYS A 66 11.46 -0.40 4.21
N ILE A 67 10.22 0.11 4.14
CA ILE A 67 9.85 1.44 4.65
C ILE A 67 10.19 1.55 6.13
N ARG A 68 9.81 0.56 6.95
CA ARG A 68 10.13 0.57 8.39
C ARG A 68 11.63 0.64 8.65
N ARG A 69 12.44 -0.09 7.88
CA ARG A 69 13.91 -0.05 8.00
C ARG A 69 14.46 1.32 7.64
N LEU A 70 14.04 1.91 6.52
CA LEU A 70 14.46 3.25 6.09
C LEU A 70 14.13 4.29 7.16
N VAL A 71 12.89 4.27 7.68
CA VAL A 71 12.42 5.19 8.74
C VAL A 71 13.23 5.01 10.03
N SER A 72 13.50 3.76 10.44
CA SER A 72 14.24 3.48 11.68
C SER A 72 15.72 3.84 11.59
N SER A 73 16.28 3.92 10.38
CA SER A 73 17.66 4.38 10.15
C SER A 73 17.80 5.90 9.97
N ALA A 74 16.68 6.63 9.98
CA ALA A 74 16.69 8.08 9.80
C ALA A 74 17.17 8.82 11.07
N LEU A 75 17.62 10.06 10.91
CA LEU A 75 17.83 10.96 12.05
C LEU A 75 16.49 11.22 12.76
N GLU A 76 16.53 11.41 14.09
CA GLU A 76 15.32 11.45 14.94
C GLU A 76 14.28 12.49 14.50
N ASP A 77 14.74 13.67 14.05
CA ASP A 77 13.85 14.74 13.61
C ASP A 77 13.17 14.40 12.27
N ILE A 78 13.91 13.79 11.33
CA ILE A 78 13.38 13.31 10.05
C ILE A 78 12.47 12.11 10.26
N GLN A 79 12.79 11.22 11.20
CA GLN A 79 11.96 10.07 11.55
C GLN A 79 10.56 10.50 11.98
N LYS A 80 10.45 11.54 12.81
CA LYS A 80 9.14 12.09 13.23
C LYS A 80 8.33 12.61 12.04
N ARG A 81 8.99 13.32 11.11
CA ARG A 81 8.37 13.79 9.85
C ARG A 81 7.92 12.62 8.96
N LEU A 82 8.75 11.58 8.83
CA LEU A 82 8.42 10.36 8.10
C LEU A 82 7.21 9.63 8.70
N HIS A 83 7.11 9.53 10.02
CA HIS A 83 5.90 8.98 10.65
C HIS A 83 4.65 9.78 10.31
N GLY A 84 4.73 11.12 10.33
CA GLY A 84 3.62 11.99 9.92
C GLY A 84 3.22 11.79 8.46
N VAL A 85 4.19 11.76 7.54
CA VAL A 85 3.90 11.62 6.10
C VAL A 85 3.34 10.25 5.76
N LEU A 86 3.78 9.20 6.44
CA LEU A 86 3.24 7.84 6.31
C LEU A 86 1.82 7.71 6.88
N GLU A 87 1.36 8.69 7.65
CA GLU A 87 -0.05 8.85 7.98
C GLU A 87 -0.83 9.70 6.97
N GLY A 88 -0.12 10.38 6.06
CA GLY A 88 -0.66 11.25 5.03
C GLY A 88 -0.61 12.74 5.38
N VAL A 89 0.23 13.13 6.35
CA VAL A 89 0.43 14.53 6.78
C VAL A 89 1.75 15.06 6.25
N VAL A 90 1.70 16.09 5.41
CA VAL A 90 2.90 16.73 4.85
C VAL A 90 3.53 17.65 5.92
N PRO A 91 4.85 17.56 6.18
CA PRO A 91 5.54 18.50 7.07
C PRO A 91 5.43 19.94 6.57
N SER A 92 5.15 20.88 7.48
CA SER A 92 5.02 22.31 7.17
C SER A 92 6.35 23.06 7.16
N ASP A 93 7.44 22.40 7.57
CA ASP A 93 8.77 22.94 7.80
C ASP A 93 9.82 22.35 6.85
N ALA A 94 9.40 22.03 5.62
CA ALA A 94 10.30 21.70 4.52
C ALA A 94 11.25 22.88 4.22
N ALA A 95 12.49 22.59 3.84
CA ALA A 95 13.51 23.62 3.60
C ALA A 95 13.20 24.46 2.36
N ASP A 96 12.65 23.84 1.32
CA ASP A 96 12.32 24.46 0.04
C ASP A 96 11.12 23.76 -0.66
N GLU A 97 10.76 24.27 -1.84
CA GLU A 97 9.66 23.74 -2.64
C GLU A 97 9.93 22.31 -3.18
N GLU A 98 11.20 21.95 -3.41
CA GLU A 98 11.57 20.62 -3.92
C GLU A 98 11.39 19.57 -2.83
N GLU A 99 11.92 19.81 -1.63
CA GLU A 99 11.72 18.94 -0.47
C GLU A 99 10.22 18.80 -0.15
N TYR A 100 9.48 19.91 -0.16
CA TYR A 100 8.03 19.89 0.04
C TYR A 100 7.31 19.02 -0.99
N ALA A 101 7.68 19.10 -2.27
CA ALA A 101 7.09 18.28 -3.33
C ALA A 101 7.33 16.78 -3.08
N MET A 102 8.52 16.39 -2.62
CA MET A 102 8.84 15.00 -2.28
C MET A 102 8.00 14.48 -1.11
N TRP A 103 7.88 15.27 -0.04
CA TRP A 103 7.00 14.93 1.08
C TRP A 103 5.55 14.77 0.64
N LYS A 104 5.05 15.70 -0.17
CA LYS A 104 3.69 15.67 -0.69
C LYS A 104 3.44 14.44 -1.55
N GLN A 105 4.38 14.10 -2.44
CA GLN A 105 4.29 12.89 -3.26
C GLN A 105 4.14 11.63 -2.40
N ILE A 106 4.94 11.49 -1.34
CA ILE A 106 4.82 10.36 -0.41
C ILE A 106 3.43 10.33 0.24
N ALA A 107 2.97 11.47 0.78
CA ALA A 107 1.67 11.55 1.44
C ALA A 107 0.51 11.19 0.49
N ASP A 108 0.51 11.73 -0.72
CA ASP A 108 -0.53 11.50 -1.72
C ASP A 108 -0.58 10.00 -2.11
N THR A 109 0.57 9.37 -2.34
CA THR A 109 0.64 7.94 -2.67
C THR A 109 0.25 7.05 -1.49
N VAL A 110 0.61 7.42 -0.25
CA VAL A 110 0.14 6.72 0.96
C VAL A 110 -1.38 6.78 1.06
N GLN A 111 -1.98 7.95 0.88
CA GLN A 111 -3.42 8.10 0.92
C GLN A 111 -4.12 7.33 -0.21
N ALA A 112 -3.54 7.35 -1.42
CA ALA A 112 -4.03 6.55 -2.54
C ALA A 112 -4.00 5.05 -2.22
N THR A 113 -2.91 4.57 -1.64
CA THR A 113 -2.77 3.17 -1.19
C THR A 113 -3.83 2.82 -0.13
N LYS A 114 -4.03 3.68 0.88
CA LYS A 114 -5.08 3.51 1.90
C LYS A 114 -6.48 3.44 1.26
N ARG A 115 -6.76 4.22 0.22
CA ARG A 115 -8.04 4.18 -0.52
C ARG A 115 -8.23 2.85 -1.25
N VAL A 116 -7.22 2.39 -2.00
CA VAL A 116 -7.28 1.10 -2.72
C VAL A 116 -7.49 -0.04 -1.72
N TRP A 117 -6.74 -0.06 -0.62
CA TRP A 117 -6.91 -1.07 0.42
C TRP A 117 -8.34 -1.13 0.97
N LYS A 118 -8.95 0.03 1.28
CA LYS A 118 -10.36 0.09 1.73
C LYS A 118 -11.32 -0.49 0.69
N GLN A 119 -11.12 -0.18 -0.59
CA GLN A 119 -11.94 -0.71 -1.69
C GLN A 119 -11.78 -2.22 -1.85
N THR A 120 -10.56 -2.73 -1.67
CA THR A 120 -10.27 -4.17 -1.70
C THR A 120 -10.99 -4.89 -0.57
N VAL A 121 -10.91 -4.38 0.67
CA VAL A 121 -11.60 -4.96 1.83
C VAL A 121 -13.11 -4.99 1.64
N GLU A 122 -13.69 -3.91 1.10
CA GLU A 122 -15.14 -3.90 0.82
C GLU A 122 -15.51 -4.94 -0.25
N SER A 123 -14.67 -5.09 -1.28
CA SER A 123 -14.87 -6.10 -2.33
C SER A 123 -14.78 -7.52 -1.73
N ASP A 124 -13.76 -7.81 -0.94
CA ASP A 124 -13.61 -9.07 -0.19
C ASP A 124 -14.83 -9.37 0.69
N ARG A 125 -15.36 -8.36 1.39
CA ARG A 125 -16.53 -8.51 2.26
C ARG A 125 -17.77 -8.91 1.48
N ILE A 126 -18.03 -8.26 0.34
CA ILE A 126 -19.14 -8.59 -0.55
C ILE A 126 -19.00 -10.02 -1.06
N LEU A 127 -17.79 -10.43 -1.45
CA LEU A 127 -17.52 -11.78 -1.93
C LEU A 127 -17.71 -12.84 -0.86
N SER A 128 -17.16 -12.62 0.34
CA SER A 128 -17.30 -13.55 1.47
C SER A 128 -18.76 -13.79 1.84
N ARG A 129 -19.58 -12.73 1.87
CA ARG A 129 -21.02 -12.84 2.13
C ARG A 129 -21.77 -13.59 1.03
N ARG A 130 -21.42 -13.37 -0.25
CA ARG A 130 -22.03 -14.09 -1.37
C ARG A 130 -21.74 -15.60 -1.30
N LEU A 131 -20.54 -15.98 -0.86
CA LEU A 131 -20.11 -17.38 -0.82
C LEU A 131 -20.62 -18.14 0.41
N ALA A 132 -20.59 -17.52 1.59
CA ALA A 132 -20.82 -18.20 2.86
C ALA A 132 -22.08 -17.73 3.62
N GLY A 133 -22.79 -16.70 3.13
CA GLY A 133 -23.98 -16.18 3.78
C GLY A 133 -23.70 -15.72 5.23
N SER A 134 -24.39 -16.31 6.21
CA SER A 134 -24.20 -16.03 7.64
C SER A 134 -22.85 -16.51 8.19
N ASP A 135 -22.22 -17.49 7.55
CA ASP A 135 -20.93 -18.05 7.96
C ASP A 135 -19.74 -17.28 7.32
N SER A 136 -19.98 -16.06 6.86
CA SER A 136 -18.94 -15.22 6.27
C SER A 136 -17.89 -14.80 7.30
N TYR A 137 -16.65 -14.62 6.84
CA TYR A 137 -15.55 -14.15 7.70
C TYR A 137 -15.79 -12.75 8.30
N TYR A 138 -16.73 -11.99 7.72
CA TYR A 138 -17.03 -10.59 8.08
C TYR A 138 -18.43 -10.39 8.69
N SER A 139 -19.06 -11.48 9.15
CA SER A 139 -20.31 -11.49 9.92
C SER A 139 -20.12 -10.89 11.31
#